data_AF-A0A365ZCL4-F1
#
_entry.id   AF-A0A365ZCL4-F1
#
_cell.length_a   1.000
_cell.length_b   1.000
_cell.length_c   1.000
_cell.angle_alpha   90.00
_cell.angle_beta   90.00
_cell.angle_gamma   90.00
#
_symmetry.space_group_name_H-M   'P 1'
#
loop_
_entity.id
_entity.type
_entity.pdbx_description
1 polymer ?
#
loop_
_entity_poly.entity_id
_entity_poly.type
_entity_poly.pdbx_seq_one_letter_code
_entity_poly.pdbx_strand_id
1 'polypeptide(L)'
;MVAAALGVGLLVAGPTLRRHYPVAWWLCVGFPAAAWRVARTWRPLMAACGLAQSRKAALTVVSGLVGNGAPPPQPRVPGRGRMHPTSGGFWFLVRTLPGQVPEDFVKAAPAMAHDWEMHAVRVTTWRPGVVRIAATFADPLHRPRVPRQRGAGRLLHVAVGVLESGAQWVIDLREVPHWLIVGATRSGKSTLVNALVAGLAPQRVALVGIDCKGGMELALYTRRLSALATDRAQAVTLLGALVGLTQDRMTVCRKARVRNIWSLAEQERPVPVVVIVDELAELFLIANRTEKEESQAAATALVRLAQLGAALGVFLVVAGQRVGSDLGPGVTALRSQLGGRVCHRVADSGTAEMALGDLNPDALHAAQSIAPGAPGTAVLASADGWERARSHLVTETDAEAVAAEFAHLTPLLPELADHAP
;
A
#
# COMPACT_ATOMS: atom_id res chain seq x y z
N MET A 1 26.17 -40.73 16.13
CA MET A 1 26.51 -39.73 17.18
C MET A 1 26.59 -38.29 16.67
N VAL A 2 27.21 -38.00 15.52
CA VAL A 2 27.32 -36.60 14.98
C VAL A 2 25.95 -36.00 14.60
N ALA A 3 25.04 -36.77 13.99
CA ALA A 3 23.69 -36.31 13.66
C ALA A 3 22.80 -36.01 14.90
N ALA A 4 23.00 -36.77 15.98
CA ALA A 4 22.29 -36.56 17.25
C ALA A 4 22.83 -35.32 17.99
N ALA A 5 24.15 -35.08 17.95
CA ALA A 5 24.78 -33.89 18.52
C ALA A 5 24.40 -32.59 17.75
N LEU A 6 24.31 -32.67 16.41
CA LEU A 6 23.80 -31.57 15.58
C LEU A 6 22.31 -31.28 15.86
N GLY A 7 21.49 -32.33 16.08
CA GLY A 7 20.07 -32.20 16.41
C GLY A 7 19.82 -31.51 17.76
N VAL A 8 20.61 -31.85 18.80
CA VAL A 8 20.52 -31.21 20.12
C VAL A 8 21.03 -29.76 20.08
N GLY A 9 22.10 -29.47 19.32
CA GLY A 9 22.58 -28.11 19.09
C GLY A 9 21.54 -27.23 18.38
N LEU A 10 20.82 -27.76 17.38
CA LEU A 10 19.72 -27.08 16.69
C LEU A 10 18.48 -26.88 17.59
N LEU A 11 18.20 -27.80 18.52
CA LEU A 11 17.08 -27.70 19.47
C LEU A 11 17.31 -26.65 20.56
N VAL A 12 18.54 -26.52 21.08
CA VAL A 12 18.89 -25.57 22.13
C VAL A 12 19.28 -24.19 21.56
N ALA A 13 20.02 -24.15 20.45
CA ALA A 13 20.39 -22.91 19.80
C ALA A 13 19.27 -22.36 18.90
N GLY A 14 18.37 -23.19 18.37
CA GLY A 14 17.32 -22.79 17.42
C GLY A 14 16.41 -21.65 17.91
N PRO A 15 15.82 -21.73 19.11
CA PRO A 15 15.01 -20.64 19.66
C PRO A 15 15.81 -19.36 19.88
N THR A 16 17.06 -19.50 20.33
CA THR A 16 17.97 -18.39 20.61
C THR A 16 18.44 -17.70 19.33
N LEU A 17 18.77 -18.48 18.29
CA LEU A 17 19.13 -18.02 16.94
C LEU A 17 17.93 -17.36 16.27
N ARG A 18 16.72 -17.92 16.42
CA ARG A 18 15.47 -17.34 15.89
C ARG A 18 15.17 -15.98 16.52
N ARG A 19 15.50 -15.77 17.80
CA ARG A 19 15.31 -14.49 18.49
C ARG A 19 16.33 -13.42 18.07
N HIS A 20 17.61 -13.76 18.00
CA HIS A 20 18.68 -12.78 17.75
C HIS A 20 18.98 -12.58 16.25
N TYR A 21 18.89 -13.64 15.46
CA TYR A 21 19.20 -13.64 14.02
C TYR A 21 18.06 -14.29 13.22
N PRO A 22 16.83 -13.72 13.23
CA PRO A 22 15.65 -14.35 12.64
C PRO A 22 15.80 -14.65 11.16
N VAL A 23 16.48 -13.79 10.39
CA VAL A 23 16.70 -13.99 8.95
C VAL A 23 17.69 -15.12 8.69
N ALA A 24 18.79 -15.18 9.44
CA ALA A 24 19.78 -16.25 9.29
C ALA A 24 19.19 -17.60 9.71
N TRP A 25 18.47 -17.65 10.82
CA TRP A 25 17.73 -18.84 11.26
C TRP A 25 16.73 -19.30 10.19
N TRP A 26 15.96 -18.36 9.63
CA TRP A 26 15.00 -18.68 8.58
C TRP A 26 15.68 -19.26 7.34
N LEU A 27 16.72 -18.60 6.81
CA LEU A 27 17.38 -19.06 5.59
C LEU A 27 18.09 -20.41 5.77
N CYS A 28 18.70 -20.65 6.93
CA CYS A 28 19.49 -21.86 7.17
C CYS A 28 18.67 -23.06 7.68
N VAL A 29 17.57 -22.83 8.39
CA VAL A 29 16.79 -23.89 9.06
C VAL A 29 15.33 -23.87 8.65
N GLY A 30 14.67 -22.71 8.77
CA GLY A 30 13.24 -22.58 8.52
C GLY A 30 12.83 -22.88 7.08
N PHE A 31 13.51 -22.27 6.11
CA PHE A 31 13.23 -22.43 4.69
C PHE A 31 13.48 -23.87 4.20
N PRO A 32 14.62 -24.53 4.51
CA PRO A 32 14.81 -25.94 4.15
C PRO A 32 13.71 -26.86 4.70
N ALA A 33 13.30 -26.66 5.96
CA ALA A 33 12.20 -27.43 6.57
C ALA A 33 10.86 -27.18 5.86
N ALA A 34 10.53 -25.91 5.59
CA ALA A 34 9.32 -25.56 4.86
C ALA A 34 9.33 -26.08 3.42
N ALA A 35 10.45 -25.99 2.72
CA ALA A 35 10.61 -26.51 1.36
C ALA A 35 10.46 -28.04 1.32
N TRP A 36 10.96 -28.75 2.33
CA TRP A 36 10.74 -30.18 2.49
C TRP A 36 9.27 -30.51 2.72
N ARG A 37 8.57 -29.76 3.60
CA ARG A 37 7.12 -29.92 3.81
C ARG A 37 6.34 -29.71 2.52
N VAL A 38 6.59 -28.61 1.80
CA VAL A 38 5.97 -28.34 0.49
C VAL A 38 6.22 -29.51 -0.46
N ALA A 39 7.45 -30.00 -0.56
CA ALA A 39 7.78 -31.11 -1.46
C ALA A 39 7.04 -32.40 -1.09
N ARG A 40 6.91 -32.70 0.21
CA ARG A 40 6.23 -33.88 0.74
C ARG A 40 4.71 -33.79 0.61
N THR A 41 4.09 -32.65 0.90
CA THR A 41 2.63 -32.49 0.95
C THR A 41 2.01 -32.01 -0.36
N TRP A 42 2.80 -31.56 -1.35
CA TRP A 42 2.26 -30.95 -2.58
C TRP A 42 1.16 -31.79 -3.23
N ARG A 43 1.43 -33.05 -3.58
CA ARG A 43 0.48 -33.93 -4.26
C ARG A 43 -0.80 -34.20 -3.43
N PRO A 44 -0.71 -34.70 -2.19
CA PRO A 44 -1.90 -34.98 -1.38
C PRO A 44 -2.70 -33.70 -1.08
N LEU A 45 -2.04 -32.57 -0.83
CA LEU A 45 -2.70 -31.30 -0.58
C LEU A 45 -3.47 -30.80 -1.81
N MET A 46 -2.85 -30.82 -3.01
CA MET A 46 -3.56 -30.45 -4.24
C MET A 46 -4.78 -31.35 -4.48
N ALA A 47 -4.68 -32.65 -4.17
CA ALA A 47 -5.82 -33.56 -4.28
C ALA A 47 -6.93 -33.25 -3.26
N ALA A 48 -6.56 -33.03 -1.99
CA ALA A 48 -7.50 -32.71 -0.92
C ALA A 48 -8.24 -31.38 -1.16
N CYS A 49 -7.56 -30.39 -1.74
CA CYS A 49 -8.16 -29.10 -2.11
C CYS A 49 -8.92 -29.13 -3.44
N GLY A 50 -9.12 -30.29 -4.08
CA GLY A 50 -9.82 -30.39 -5.36
C GLY A 50 -9.04 -29.82 -6.56
N LEU A 51 -7.75 -29.51 -6.38
CA LEU A 51 -6.86 -28.99 -7.41
C LEU A 51 -6.21 -30.09 -8.26
N ALA A 52 -6.51 -31.37 -8.00
CA ALA A 52 -6.02 -32.48 -8.81
C ALA A 52 -7.09 -32.92 -9.83
N GLN A 53 -6.73 -33.09 -11.09
CA GLN A 53 -7.63 -33.57 -12.14
C GLN A 53 -7.37 -35.04 -12.46
N SER A 54 -8.42 -35.85 -12.45
CA SER A 54 -8.40 -37.21 -12.97
C SER A 54 -8.87 -37.22 -14.43
N ARG A 55 -8.16 -37.91 -15.33
CA ARG A 55 -8.62 -38.13 -16.72
C ARG A 55 -9.80 -39.11 -16.69
N LYS A 56 -11.03 -38.62 -16.51
CA LYS A 56 -12.20 -39.50 -16.36
C LYS A 56 -12.85 -40.02 -17.64
N ALA A 57 -12.52 -39.55 -18.86
CA ALA A 57 -13.34 -39.89 -20.04
C ALA A 57 -12.72 -40.92 -21.01
N ALA A 58 -11.47 -40.73 -21.47
CA ALA A 58 -10.95 -41.53 -22.59
C ALA A 58 -10.41 -42.93 -22.19
N LEU A 59 -9.92 -43.09 -20.96
CA LEU A 59 -9.27 -44.32 -20.50
C LEU A 59 -10.24 -45.35 -19.91
N THR A 60 -11.40 -44.93 -19.42
CA THR A 60 -12.43 -45.83 -18.87
C THR A 60 -13.01 -46.74 -19.97
N VAL A 61 -13.10 -46.23 -21.21
CA VAL A 61 -13.50 -47.00 -22.39
C VAL A 61 -12.41 -48.02 -22.80
N VAL A 62 -11.13 -47.67 -22.65
CA VAL A 62 -10.00 -48.58 -22.96
C VAL A 62 -9.79 -49.63 -21.86
N SER A 63 -10.02 -49.27 -20.59
CA SER A 63 -9.96 -50.20 -19.45
C SER A 63 -11.04 -51.28 -19.48
N GLY A 64 -12.14 -51.06 -20.23
CA GLY A 64 -13.12 -52.10 -20.53
C GLY A 64 -12.67 -53.08 -21.63
N LEU A 65 -11.66 -52.71 -22.43
CA LEU A 65 -11.14 -53.50 -23.56
C LEU A 65 -9.83 -54.25 -23.26
N VAL A 66 -9.08 -53.86 -22.22
CA VAL A 66 -7.80 -54.48 -21.86
C VAL A 66 -7.88 -54.96 -20.41
N GLY A 67 -7.78 -56.27 -20.22
CA GLY A 67 -7.95 -56.95 -18.94
C GLY A 67 -7.12 -56.37 -17.79
N ASN A 68 -7.79 -56.30 -16.63
CA ASN A 68 -7.35 -56.11 -15.25
C ASN A 68 -5.83 -56.02 -14.98
N GLY A 69 -5.40 -54.89 -14.40
CA GLY A 69 -4.14 -54.80 -13.66
C GLY A 69 -3.48 -53.42 -13.63
N ALA A 70 -3.87 -52.48 -14.50
CA ALA A 70 -3.28 -51.15 -14.49
C ALA A 70 -3.77 -50.35 -13.26
N PRO A 71 -2.86 -49.83 -12.40
CA PRO A 71 -3.27 -48.97 -11.29
C PRO A 71 -4.04 -47.76 -11.83
N PRO A 72 -5.07 -47.27 -11.10
CA PRO A 72 -5.87 -46.14 -11.54
C PRO A 72 -4.94 -44.95 -11.87
N PRO A 73 -5.18 -44.24 -12.98
CA PRO A 73 -4.31 -43.15 -13.39
C PRO A 73 -4.19 -42.14 -12.26
N GLN A 74 -2.96 -41.89 -11.80
CA GLN A 74 -2.73 -40.95 -10.71
C GLN A 74 -3.26 -39.58 -11.12
N PRO A 75 -4.04 -38.91 -10.25
CA PRO A 75 -4.60 -37.62 -10.57
C PRO A 75 -3.46 -36.63 -10.84
N ARG A 76 -3.56 -35.90 -11.95
CA ARG A 76 -2.56 -34.91 -12.33
C ARG A 76 -2.72 -33.72 -11.41
N VAL A 77 -1.65 -33.32 -10.75
CA VAL A 77 -1.60 -32.11 -9.94
C VAL A 77 -0.92 -30.97 -10.69
N PRO A 78 -1.21 -29.71 -10.34
CA PRO A 78 -0.52 -28.54 -10.88
C PRO A 78 0.99 -28.65 -10.68
N GLY A 79 1.74 -28.27 -11.72
CA GLY A 79 3.21 -28.30 -11.68
C GLY A 79 3.76 -27.07 -10.98
N ARG A 80 4.55 -27.25 -9.92
CA ARG A 80 5.25 -26.17 -9.23
C ARG A 80 6.68 -25.97 -9.76
N GLY A 81 7.12 -24.72 -9.79
CA GLY A 81 8.48 -24.31 -10.10
C GLY A 81 9.45 -24.43 -8.91
N ARG A 82 10.64 -23.85 -9.08
CA ARG A 82 11.65 -23.71 -8.02
C ARG A 82 11.17 -22.73 -6.95
N MET A 83 11.50 -23.03 -5.69
CA MET A 83 11.23 -22.15 -4.55
C MET A 83 12.36 -21.14 -4.38
N HIS A 84 11.99 -19.87 -4.26
CA HIS A 84 12.89 -18.76 -4.07
C HIS A 84 12.73 -18.23 -2.63
N PRO A 85 13.74 -18.41 -1.76
CA PRO A 85 13.68 -17.92 -0.38
C PRO A 85 13.72 -16.39 -0.32
N THR A 86 13.05 -15.81 0.68
CA THR A 86 13.12 -14.39 1.06
C THR A 86 13.51 -14.30 2.54
N SER A 87 13.74 -13.10 3.06
CA SER A 87 14.04 -12.89 4.48
C SER A 87 12.87 -13.22 5.43
N GLY A 88 11.65 -13.30 4.90
CA GLY A 88 10.39 -13.47 5.65
C GLY A 88 9.57 -14.69 5.22
N GLY A 89 10.08 -15.51 4.29
CA GLY A 89 9.28 -16.53 3.64
C GLY A 89 9.94 -17.12 2.40
N PHE A 90 9.12 -17.52 1.44
CA PHE A 90 9.55 -17.95 0.11
C PHE A 90 8.41 -17.79 -0.89
N TRP A 91 8.73 -17.86 -2.18
CA TRP A 91 7.72 -17.88 -3.23
C TRP A 91 8.11 -18.83 -4.36
N PHE A 92 7.12 -19.26 -5.14
CA PHE A 92 7.31 -20.06 -6.34
C PHE A 92 6.13 -19.89 -7.30
N LEU A 93 6.32 -20.30 -8.55
CA LEU A 93 5.28 -20.26 -9.58
C LEU A 93 4.62 -21.63 -9.72
N VAL A 94 3.32 -21.64 -10.02
CA VAL A 94 2.55 -22.85 -10.28
C VAL A 94 1.80 -22.68 -11.59
N ARG A 95 1.95 -23.68 -12.47
CA ARG A 95 1.18 -23.76 -13.72
C ARG A 95 -0.16 -24.42 -13.43
N THR A 96 -1.25 -23.71 -13.70
CA THR A 96 -2.61 -24.23 -13.51
C THR A 96 -2.92 -25.30 -14.56
N LEU A 97 -3.85 -26.20 -14.23
CA LEU A 97 -4.39 -27.17 -15.18
C LEU A 97 -5.55 -26.54 -15.98
N PRO A 98 -5.90 -27.09 -17.17
CA PRO A 98 -7.04 -26.60 -17.95
C PRO A 98 -8.33 -26.57 -17.11
N GLY A 99 -9.03 -25.44 -17.10
CA GLY A 99 -10.26 -25.25 -16.32
C GLY A 99 -10.06 -24.84 -14.86
N GLN A 100 -8.82 -24.74 -14.37
CA GLN A 100 -8.55 -24.12 -13.06
C GLN A 100 -8.37 -22.62 -13.19
N VAL A 101 -8.86 -21.90 -12.19
CA VAL A 101 -8.74 -20.45 -12.07
C VAL A 101 -7.91 -20.08 -10.83
N PRO A 102 -7.29 -18.88 -10.78
CA PRO A 102 -6.51 -18.45 -9.62
C PRO A 102 -7.27 -18.54 -8.29
N GLU A 103 -8.58 -18.31 -8.31
CA GLU A 103 -9.47 -18.35 -7.15
C GLU A 103 -9.50 -19.75 -6.49
N ASP A 104 -9.33 -20.82 -7.27
CA ASP A 104 -9.26 -22.19 -6.72
C ASP A 104 -8.03 -22.35 -5.82
N PHE A 105 -6.92 -21.73 -6.19
CA PHE A 105 -5.68 -21.73 -5.40
C PHE A 105 -5.77 -20.77 -4.21
N VAL A 106 -6.45 -19.62 -4.36
CA VAL A 106 -6.72 -18.70 -3.24
C VAL A 106 -7.53 -19.42 -2.15
N LYS A 107 -8.57 -20.18 -2.52
CA LYS A 107 -9.36 -21.00 -1.57
C LYS A 107 -8.53 -22.05 -0.85
N ALA A 108 -7.52 -22.62 -1.52
CA ALA A 108 -6.62 -23.62 -0.95
C ALA A 108 -5.52 -23.03 -0.04
N ALA A 109 -5.29 -21.71 -0.09
CA ALA A 109 -4.18 -21.07 0.60
C ALA A 109 -4.14 -21.29 2.14
N PRO A 110 -5.27 -21.27 2.88
CA PRO A 110 -5.25 -21.58 4.31
C PRO A 110 -4.77 -23.02 4.61
N ALA A 111 -5.19 -24.00 3.80
CA ALA A 111 -4.74 -25.37 3.93
C ALA A 111 -3.24 -25.50 3.62
N MET A 112 -2.76 -24.78 2.59
CA MET A 112 -1.32 -24.68 2.30
C MET A 112 -0.52 -24.09 3.48
N ALA A 113 -1.02 -23.01 4.09
CA ALA A 113 -0.35 -22.39 5.23
C ALA A 113 -0.25 -23.37 6.41
N HIS A 114 -1.36 -24.07 6.71
CA HIS A 114 -1.40 -25.08 7.77
C HIS A 114 -0.41 -26.23 7.51
N ASP A 115 -0.47 -26.88 6.34
CA ASP A 115 0.37 -28.04 5.99
C ASP A 115 1.86 -27.70 5.90
N TRP A 116 2.19 -26.47 5.52
CA TRP A 116 3.58 -26.02 5.39
C TRP A 116 4.11 -25.38 6.68
N GLU A 117 3.28 -25.31 7.73
CA GLU A 117 3.54 -24.60 9.00
C GLU A 117 4.03 -23.16 8.76
N MET A 118 3.33 -22.47 7.86
CA MET A 118 3.58 -21.07 7.51
C MET A 118 2.53 -20.20 8.18
N HIS A 119 2.88 -18.95 8.47
CA HIS A 119 1.94 -17.99 9.04
C HIS A 119 0.81 -17.67 8.05
N ALA A 120 1.17 -17.44 6.79
CA ALA A 120 0.20 -17.25 5.72
C ALA A 120 0.75 -17.73 4.37
N VAL A 121 -0.17 -18.06 3.47
CA VAL A 121 0.11 -18.31 2.06
C VAL A 121 -0.79 -17.38 1.24
N ARG A 122 -0.21 -16.74 0.22
CA ARG A 122 -0.90 -15.88 -0.73
C ARG A 122 -0.72 -16.39 -2.13
N VAL A 123 -1.77 -16.22 -2.91
CA VAL A 123 -1.79 -16.57 -4.32
C VAL A 123 -2.12 -15.31 -5.11
N THR A 124 -1.27 -15.01 -6.09
CA THR A 124 -1.45 -13.87 -7.00
C THR A 124 -1.34 -14.36 -8.43
N THR A 125 -2.05 -13.73 -9.36
CA THR A 125 -1.93 -14.05 -10.78
C THR A 125 -0.63 -13.46 -11.31
N TRP A 126 0.25 -14.30 -11.86
CA TRP A 126 1.49 -13.83 -12.49
C TRP A 126 1.26 -13.49 -13.97
N ARG A 127 0.55 -14.39 -14.66
CA ARG A 127 0.07 -14.24 -16.04
C ARG A 127 -1.02 -15.31 -16.27
N PRO A 128 -1.81 -15.25 -17.36
CA PRO A 128 -2.77 -16.29 -17.66
C PRO A 128 -2.17 -17.70 -17.60
N GLY A 129 -2.81 -18.60 -16.84
CA GLY A 129 -2.37 -19.99 -16.64
C GLY A 129 -1.21 -20.19 -15.65
N VAL A 130 -0.72 -19.13 -14.99
CA VAL A 130 0.35 -19.22 -13.99
C VAL A 130 0.03 -18.35 -12.77
N VAL A 131 0.01 -18.98 -11.61
CA VAL A 131 -0.12 -18.28 -10.32
C VAL A 131 1.21 -18.25 -9.58
N ARG A 132 1.44 -17.20 -8.81
CA ARG A 132 2.54 -17.06 -7.86
C ARG A 132 2.02 -17.38 -6.47
N ILE A 133 2.62 -18.36 -5.82
CA ILE A 133 2.37 -18.71 -4.42
C ILE A 133 3.52 -18.11 -3.59
N ALA A 134 3.18 -17.28 -2.61
CA ALA A 134 4.12 -16.71 -1.65
C ALA A 134 3.70 -17.11 -0.23
N ALA A 135 4.63 -17.67 0.54
CA ALA A 135 4.38 -18.11 1.90
C ALA A 135 5.25 -17.32 2.88
N THR A 136 4.67 -16.80 3.95
CA THR A 136 5.36 -16.06 5.02
C THR A 136 5.43 -16.90 6.29
N PHE A 137 6.58 -16.96 6.95
CA PHE A 137 6.76 -17.84 8.14
C PHE A 137 6.40 -17.15 9.46
N ALA A 138 6.29 -15.82 9.43
CA ALA A 138 5.93 -14.98 10.55
C ALA A 138 5.10 -13.80 10.02
N ASP A 139 4.31 -13.19 10.91
CA ASP A 139 3.56 -11.98 10.60
C ASP A 139 4.51 -10.84 10.15
N PRO A 140 4.47 -10.43 8.86
CA PRO A 140 5.32 -9.36 8.36
C PRO A 140 5.04 -8.02 9.04
N LEU A 141 3.81 -7.82 9.53
CA LEU A 141 3.38 -6.59 10.17
C LEU A 141 3.87 -6.48 11.62
N HIS A 142 4.33 -7.56 12.27
CA HIS A 142 4.69 -7.50 13.69
C HIS A 142 5.89 -6.57 13.97
N ARG A 143 6.88 -6.53 13.08
CA ARG A 143 8.06 -5.65 13.16
C ARG A 143 8.48 -5.16 11.77
N PRO A 144 7.85 -4.11 11.24
CA PRO A 144 8.13 -3.62 9.89
C PRO A 144 9.53 -2.98 9.90
N ARG A 145 10.50 -3.59 9.20
CA ARG A 145 11.86 -3.05 9.10
C ARG A 145 11.91 -1.95 8.04
N VAL A 146 12.38 -0.77 8.41
CA VAL A 146 12.61 0.33 7.45
C VAL A 146 13.53 -0.17 6.33
N PRO A 147 13.08 -0.17 5.06
CA PRO A 147 13.96 -0.45 3.94
C PRO A 147 15.04 0.62 3.90
N ARG A 148 16.29 0.22 3.64
CA ARG A 148 17.32 1.18 3.26
C ARG A 148 16.96 1.73 1.87
N GLN A 149 16.17 2.80 1.81
CA GLN A 149 16.01 3.57 0.58
C GLN A 149 17.34 4.28 0.32
N ARG A 150 18.08 3.83 -0.71
CA ARG A 150 19.34 4.45 -1.13
C ARG A 150 19.03 5.51 -2.19
N GLY A 151 19.20 6.80 -1.88
CA GLY A 151 19.13 7.91 -2.84
C GLY A 151 17.71 8.36 -3.21
N ALA A 152 17.61 9.25 -4.20
CA ALA A 152 16.37 9.95 -4.61
C ALA A 152 15.25 9.06 -5.18
N GLY A 153 15.44 7.73 -5.25
CA GLY A 153 14.42 6.78 -5.68
C GLY A 153 13.85 7.05 -7.09
N ARG A 154 12.73 6.41 -7.40
CA ARG A 154 11.87 6.79 -8.53
C ARG A 154 11.07 8.03 -8.10
N LEU A 155 10.93 9.02 -8.97
CA LEU A 155 10.19 10.25 -8.67
C LEU A 155 8.74 9.93 -8.27
N LEU A 156 8.27 10.56 -7.19
CA LEU A 156 6.94 10.41 -6.58
C LEU A 156 6.63 9.00 -6.05
N HIS A 157 7.67 8.21 -5.75
CA HIS A 157 7.54 6.85 -5.26
C HIS A 157 8.27 6.68 -3.92
N VAL A 158 7.52 6.35 -2.86
CA VAL A 158 8.05 6.25 -1.48
C VAL A 158 7.65 4.91 -0.85
N ALA A 159 8.62 4.19 -0.29
CA ALA A 159 8.33 3.01 0.52
C ALA A 159 8.07 3.45 1.97
N VAL A 160 6.82 3.29 2.41
CA VAL A 160 6.33 3.78 3.70
C VAL A 160 6.13 2.67 4.73
N GLY A 161 6.16 1.41 4.30
CA GLY A 161 5.80 0.30 5.18
C GLY A 161 6.07 -1.08 4.59
N VAL A 162 5.39 -2.06 5.17
CA VAL A 162 5.31 -3.44 4.71
C VAL A 162 3.85 -3.85 4.57
N LEU A 163 3.56 -4.63 3.54
CA LEU A 163 2.25 -5.26 3.33
C LEU A 163 2.19 -6.59 4.08
N GLU A 164 1.00 -7.11 4.36
CA GLU A 164 0.82 -8.43 4.96
C GLU A 164 1.29 -9.58 4.05
N SER A 165 1.45 -9.32 2.74
CA SER A 165 2.19 -10.19 1.81
C SER A 165 3.71 -10.23 2.06
N GLY A 166 4.24 -9.33 2.89
CA GLY A 166 5.67 -9.14 3.13
C GLY A 166 6.38 -8.30 2.06
N ALA A 167 5.66 -7.83 1.03
CA ALA A 167 6.17 -6.86 0.08
C ALA A 167 6.31 -5.47 0.74
N GLN A 168 7.07 -4.57 0.12
CA GLN A 168 7.13 -3.18 0.56
C GLN A 168 5.78 -2.50 0.28
N TRP A 169 5.24 -1.82 1.29
CA TRP A 169 4.16 -0.89 1.07
C TRP A 169 4.73 0.39 0.48
N VAL A 170 4.39 0.63 -0.77
CA VAL A 170 4.81 1.79 -1.55
C VAL A 170 3.61 2.70 -1.81
N ILE A 171 3.82 4.01 -1.65
CA ILE A 171 2.98 5.05 -2.21
C ILE A 171 3.66 5.57 -3.48
N ASP A 172 3.10 5.24 -4.64
CA ASP A 172 3.50 5.79 -5.94
C ASP A 172 2.40 6.74 -6.44
N LEU A 173 2.67 8.05 -6.40
CA LEU A 173 1.70 9.06 -6.82
C LEU A 173 1.55 9.13 -8.35
N ARG A 174 2.45 8.54 -9.14
CA ARG A 174 2.27 8.42 -10.61
C ARG A 174 1.26 7.33 -10.95
N GLU A 175 1.20 6.28 -10.14
CA GLU A 175 0.26 5.16 -10.32
C GLU A 175 -1.09 5.44 -9.65
N VAL A 176 -1.08 5.97 -8.42
CA VAL A 176 -2.27 6.38 -7.68
C VAL A 176 -2.15 7.86 -7.30
N PRO A 177 -2.73 8.79 -8.07
CA PRO A 177 -2.44 10.22 -7.94
C PRO A 177 -2.94 10.89 -6.65
N HIS A 178 -4.01 10.35 -6.09
CA HIS A 178 -4.72 11.00 -4.99
C HIS A 178 -5.08 9.99 -3.91
N TRP A 179 -4.75 10.31 -2.67
CA TRP A 179 -4.85 9.41 -1.52
C TRP A 179 -5.73 10.01 -0.42
N LEU A 180 -6.53 9.16 0.21
CA LEU A 180 -7.23 9.42 1.46
C LEU A 180 -6.62 8.57 2.58
N ILE A 181 -6.16 9.20 3.65
CA ILE A 181 -5.56 8.57 4.82
C ILE A 181 -6.40 8.89 6.04
N VAL A 182 -7.13 7.91 6.57
CA VAL A 182 -7.92 8.09 7.80
C VAL A 182 -7.33 7.33 8.97
N GLY A 183 -7.52 7.86 10.17
CA GLY A 183 -7.10 7.17 11.39
C GLY A 183 -7.24 8.02 12.63
N ALA A 184 -7.62 7.41 13.75
CA ALA A 184 -7.70 8.07 15.04
C ALA A 184 -6.33 8.51 15.56
N THR A 185 -6.31 9.33 16.62
CA THR A 185 -5.08 9.71 17.31
C THR A 185 -4.25 8.47 17.69
N ARG A 186 -2.92 8.53 17.49
CA ARG A 186 -1.96 7.44 17.77
C ARG A 186 -2.22 6.12 17.01
N SER A 187 -3.00 6.15 15.92
CA SER A 187 -3.25 4.97 15.07
C SER A 187 -2.10 4.67 14.10
N GLY A 188 -1.29 5.68 13.78
CA GLY A 188 -0.21 5.60 12.77
C GLY A 188 -0.35 6.56 11.60
N LYS A 189 -1.44 7.36 11.54
CA LYS A 189 -1.67 8.40 10.52
C LYS A 189 -0.47 9.34 10.37
N SER A 190 -0.08 10.05 11.45
CA SER A 190 1.03 11.02 11.40
C SER A 190 2.34 10.35 11.01
N THR A 191 2.62 9.17 11.55
CA THR A 191 3.80 8.37 11.15
C THR A 191 3.86 8.08 9.64
N LEU A 192 2.72 7.78 9.02
CA LEU A 192 2.65 7.57 7.57
C LEU A 192 2.90 8.87 6.79
N VAL A 193 2.31 9.99 7.23
CA VAL A 193 2.56 11.32 6.64
C VAL A 193 4.04 11.69 6.76
N ASN A 194 4.64 11.50 7.93
CA ASN A 194 6.06 11.75 8.18
C ASN A 194 6.95 10.91 7.26
N ALA A 195 6.64 9.62 7.11
CA ALA A 195 7.36 8.74 6.18
C ALA A 195 7.25 9.20 4.73
N LEU A 196 6.07 9.71 4.32
CA LEU A 196 5.86 10.25 2.98
C LEU A 196 6.65 11.54 2.77
N VAL A 197 6.60 12.50 3.71
CA VAL A 197 7.37 13.74 3.65
C VAL A 197 8.87 13.44 3.59
N ALA A 198 9.38 12.59 4.49
CA ALA A 198 10.79 12.20 4.52
C ALA A 198 11.24 11.52 3.21
N GLY A 199 10.39 10.67 2.62
CA GLY A 199 10.70 10.01 1.34
C GLY A 199 10.60 10.92 0.11
N LEU A 200 9.77 11.96 0.15
CA LEU A 200 9.62 12.95 -0.93
C LEU A 200 10.63 14.10 -0.83
N ALA A 201 11.08 14.44 0.38
CA ALA A 201 12.06 15.50 0.64
C ALA A 201 13.31 15.44 -0.27
N PRO A 202 13.99 14.28 -0.48
CA PRO A 202 15.15 14.18 -1.37
C PRO A 202 14.82 14.25 -2.86
N GLN A 203 13.54 14.36 -3.24
CA GLN A 203 13.09 14.34 -4.63
C GLN A 203 12.84 15.76 -5.15
N ARG A 204 12.92 15.95 -6.48
CA ARG A 204 12.58 17.22 -7.14
C ARG A 204 11.06 17.38 -7.24
N VAL A 205 10.43 17.67 -6.11
CA VAL A 205 8.98 17.89 -5.96
C VAL A 205 8.70 19.13 -5.11
N ALA A 206 7.62 19.83 -5.39
CA ALA A 206 7.09 20.86 -4.50
C ALA A 206 6.18 20.21 -3.46
N LEU A 207 6.42 20.47 -2.18
CA LEU A 207 5.55 20.01 -1.10
C LEU A 207 4.71 21.20 -0.65
N VAL A 208 3.40 21.03 -0.57
CA VAL A 208 2.48 22.08 -0.13
C VAL A 208 1.66 21.56 1.04
N GLY A 209 1.65 22.29 2.16
CA GLY A 209 0.93 21.91 3.36
C GLY A 209 -0.38 22.68 3.53
N ILE A 210 -1.43 21.99 3.96
CA ILE A 210 -2.67 22.57 4.47
C ILE A 210 -2.94 21.98 5.85
N ASP A 211 -2.78 22.82 6.87
CA ASP A 211 -2.91 22.47 8.27
C ASP A 211 -3.69 23.56 9.01
N CYS A 212 -5.01 23.50 8.89
CA CYS A 212 -5.92 24.47 9.48
C CYS A 212 -6.03 24.37 11.01
N LYS A 213 -5.17 23.58 11.68
CA LYS A 213 -5.00 23.57 13.14
C LYS A 213 -3.84 24.48 13.57
N GLY A 214 -3.64 25.60 12.87
CA GLY A 214 -2.57 26.55 13.18
C GLY A 214 -1.17 26.06 12.81
N GLY A 215 -1.05 25.08 11.91
CA GLY A 215 0.24 24.56 11.46
C GLY A 215 0.95 23.60 12.43
N MET A 216 0.27 23.09 13.47
CA MET A 216 0.91 22.28 14.51
C MET A 216 1.62 21.01 14.00
N GLU A 217 1.15 20.43 12.90
CA GLU A 217 1.64 19.16 12.38
C GLU A 217 2.59 19.39 11.19
N LEU A 218 2.21 20.26 10.25
CA LEU A 218 2.98 20.46 9.01
C LEU A 218 4.03 21.57 9.08
N ALA A 219 3.96 22.50 10.05
CA ALA A 219 4.96 23.58 10.16
C ALA A 219 6.36 23.06 10.50
N LEU A 220 6.46 21.86 11.07
CA LEU A 220 7.73 21.14 11.29
C LEU A 220 8.53 20.96 9.98
N TYR A 221 7.85 20.99 8.82
CA TYR A 221 8.46 20.76 7.52
C TYR A 221 8.64 22.03 6.70
N THR A 222 8.39 23.22 7.26
CA THR A 222 8.46 24.55 6.58
C THR A 222 9.67 24.71 5.67
N ARG A 223 10.87 24.30 6.10
CA ARG A 223 12.11 24.39 5.29
C ARG A 223 12.04 23.63 3.96
N ARG A 224 11.20 22.60 3.87
CA ARG A 224 10.98 21.79 2.66
C ARG A 224 9.68 22.12 1.92
N LEU A 225 8.76 22.84 2.55
CA LEU A 225 7.49 23.24 1.95
C LEU A 225 7.69 24.42 1.00
N SER A 226 7.08 24.32 -0.18
CA SER A 226 6.97 25.44 -1.13
C SER A 226 5.85 26.41 -0.76
N ALA A 227 4.85 25.94 -0.01
CA ALA A 227 3.78 26.76 0.55
C ALA A 227 3.11 26.07 1.74
N LEU A 228 2.54 26.86 2.65
CA LEU A 228 1.79 26.39 3.82
C LEU A 228 0.56 27.28 4.06
N ALA A 229 -0.59 26.66 4.32
CA ALA A 229 -1.77 27.34 4.85
C ALA A 229 -2.07 26.83 6.26
N THR A 230 -2.19 27.74 7.23
CA THR A 230 -2.40 27.41 8.65
C THR A 230 -3.83 27.62 9.14
N ASP A 231 -4.68 28.20 8.30
CA ASP A 231 -6.11 28.42 8.56
C ASP A 231 -6.93 28.17 7.29
N ARG A 232 -8.27 28.18 7.42
CA ARG A 232 -9.18 27.85 6.32
C ARG A 232 -9.17 28.91 5.21
N ALA A 233 -9.10 30.19 5.56
CA ALA A 233 -9.11 31.28 4.57
C ALA A 233 -7.84 31.25 3.70
N GLN A 234 -6.68 31.03 4.32
CA GLN A 234 -5.43 30.78 3.62
C GLN A 234 -5.53 29.52 2.74
N ALA A 235 -6.12 28.44 3.26
CA ALA A 235 -6.27 27.21 2.50
C ALA A 235 -7.12 27.39 1.24
N VAL A 236 -8.24 28.13 1.32
CA VAL A 236 -9.07 28.46 0.16
C VAL A 236 -8.28 29.23 -0.90
N THR A 237 -7.52 30.25 -0.48
CA THR A 237 -6.70 31.07 -1.38
C THR A 237 -5.61 30.24 -2.05
N LEU A 238 -4.88 29.43 -1.27
CA LEU A 238 -3.82 28.55 -1.74
C LEU A 238 -4.35 27.47 -2.70
N LEU A 239 -5.49 26.85 -2.38
CA LEU A 239 -6.15 25.89 -3.27
C LEU A 239 -6.58 26.54 -4.59
N GLY A 240 -7.04 27.79 -4.56
CA GLY A 240 -7.33 28.58 -5.76
C GLY A 240 -6.09 28.80 -6.63
N ALA A 241 -4.96 29.18 -6.02
CA ALA A 241 -3.68 29.35 -6.71
C ALA A 241 -3.19 28.04 -7.36
N LEU A 242 -3.32 26.91 -6.64
CA LEU A 242 -2.99 25.58 -7.17
C LEU A 242 -3.88 25.19 -8.36
N VAL A 243 -5.16 25.54 -8.34
CA VAL A 243 -6.07 25.32 -9.48
C VAL A 243 -5.62 26.17 -10.68
N GLY A 244 -5.25 27.44 -10.46
CA GLY A 244 -4.68 28.31 -11.50
C GLY A 244 -3.42 27.72 -12.13
N LEU A 245 -2.43 27.37 -11.31
CA LEU A 245 -1.20 26.70 -11.73
C LEU A 245 -1.47 25.42 -12.53
N THR A 246 -2.47 24.63 -12.12
CA THR A 246 -2.88 23.42 -12.85
C THR A 246 -3.42 23.77 -14.24
N GLN A 247 -4.25 24.81 -14.37
CA GLN A 247 -4.80 25.26 -15.64
C GLN A 247 -3.72 25.84 -16.58
N ASP A 248 -2.72 26.54 -16.03
CA ASP A 248 -1.59 27.05 -16.81
C ASP A 248 -0.76 25.92 -17.40
N ARG A 249 -0.48 24.86 -16.61
CA ARG A 249 0.19 23.65 -17.10
C ARG A 249 -0.59 22.94 -18.20
N MET A 250 -1.92 22.94 -18.11
CA MET A 250 -2.79 22.42 -19.18
C MET A 250 -2.61 23.24 -20.47
N THR A 251 -2.49 24.55 -20.36
CA THR A 251 -2.22 25.43 -21.51
C THR A 251 -0.86 25.15 -22.15
N VAL A 252 0.19 24.93 -21.33
CA VAL A 252 1.51 24.52 -21.81
C VAL A 252 1.44 23.19 -22.57
N CYS A 253 0.78 22.17 -22.00
CA CYS A 253 0.61 20.87 -22.65
C CYS A 253 -0.11 20.99 -24.00
N ARG A 254 -1.17 21.80 -24.07
CA ARG A 254 -1.92 22.05 -25.31
C ARG A 254 -1.06 22.71 -26.39
N LYS A 255 -0.25 23.71 -26.02
CA LYS A 255 0.69 24.38 -26.95
C LYS A 255 1.71 23.39 -27.52
N ALA A 256 2.24 22.51 -26.67
CA ALA A 256 3.15 21.43 -27.08
C ALA A 256 2.45 20.23 -27.75
N ARG A 257 1.11 20.25 -27.89
CA ARG A 257 0.28 19.14 -28.42
C ARG A 257 0.47 17.80 -27.70
N VAL A 258 0.75 17.84 -26.40
CA VAL A 258 0.86 16.65 -25.55
C VAL A 258 -0.30 16.57 -24.56
N ARG A 259 -0.57 15.36 -24.05
CA ARG A 259 -1.71 15.12 -23.15
C ARG A 259 -1.41 15.39 -21.68
N ASN A 260 -0.14 15.43 -21.29
CA ASN A 260 0.29 15.54 -19.90
C ASN A 260 1.71 16.12 -19.82
N ILE A 261 2.08 16.62 -18.64
CA ILE A 261 3.38 17.27 -18.43
C ILE A 261 4.57 16.30 -18.56
N TRP A 262 4.32 14.99 -18.42
CA TRP A 262 5.35 13.96 -18.47
C TRP A 262 5.86 13.73 -19.89
N SER A 263 5.03 14.06 -20.88
CA SER A 263 5.37 14.03 -22.31
C SER A 263 6.09 15.29 -22.80
N LEU A 264 6.23 16.33 -21.96
CA LEU A 264 7.05 17.50 -22.27
C LEU A 264 8.53 17.14 -22.22
N ALA A 265 9.35 17.93 -22.93
CA ALA A 265 10.79 17.90 -22.78
C ALA A 265 11.18 18.15 -21.32
N GLU A 266 12.27 17.53 -20.86
CA GLU A 266 12.66 17.58 -19.44
C GLU A 266 12.89 19.02 -18.94
N GLN A 267 13.43 19.89 -19.79
CA GLN A 267 13.69 21.30 -19.50
C GLN A 267 12.42 22.14 -19.38
N GLU A 268 11.33 21.70 -20.03
CA GLU A 268 10.03 22.37 -20.02
C GLU A 268 9.07 21.74 -19.00
N ARG A 269 9.43 20.59 -18.42
CA ARG A 269 8.57 19.85 -17.50
C ARG A 269 8.45 20.61 -16.17
N PRO A 270 7.24 21.05 -15.79
CA PRO A 270 7.03 21.67 -14.49
C PRO A 270 7.34 20.71 -13.35
N VAL A 271 7.84 21.24 -12.24
CA VAL A 271 8.09 20.46 -11.02
C VAL A 271 6.76 19.91 -10.48
N PRO A 272 6.64 18.61 -10.20
CA PRO A 272 5.42 18.04 -9.64
C PRO A 272 5.11 18.59 -8.25
N VAL A 273 3.83 18.80 -7.95
CA VAL A 273 3.33 19.33 -6.67
C VAL A 273 2.61 18.24 -5.91
N VAL A 274 2.96 18.04 -4.65
CA VAL A 274 2.25 17.15 -3.72
C VAL A 274 1.63 18.01 -2.63
N VAL A 275 0.30 18.05 -2.61
CA VAL A 275 -0.49 18.79 -1.63
C VAL A 275 -0.88 17.84 -0.51
N ILE A 276 -0.47 18.15 0.72
CA ILE A 276 -0.73 17.37 1.93
C ILE A 276 -1.73 18.14 2.78
N VAL A 277 -2.90 17.55 3.02
CA VAL A 277 -3.93 18.09 3.93
C VAL A 277 -3.90 17.24 5.20
N ASP A 278 -3.55 17.80 6.36
CA ASP A 278 -3.41 16.96 7.57
C ASP A 278 -4.77 16.53 8.18
N GLU A 279 -5.71 17.47 8.23
CA GLU A 279 -7.05 17.23 8.77
C GLU A 279 -8.12 17.78 7.84
N LEU A 280 -8.73 16.88 7.07
CA LEU A 280 -9.80 17.20 6.14
C LEU A 280 -11.00 17.84 6.84
N ALA A 281 -11.35 17.39 8.04
CA ALA A 281 -12.53 17.91 8.76
C ALA A 281 -12.46 19.43 8.97
N GLU A 282 -11.27 19.99 9.23
CA GLU A 282 -11.11 21.43 9.46
C GLU A 282 -11.42 22.28 8.23
N LEU A 283 -11.35 21.73 7.02
CA LEU A 283 -11.76 22.44 5.80
C LEU A 283 -13.28 22.42 5.59
N PHE A 284 -13.98 21.45 6.18
CA PHE A 284 -15.40 21.19 5.87
C PHE A 284 -16.35 21.47 7.03
N LEU A 285 -15.85 21.63 8.27
CA LEU A 285 -16.66 22.00 9.42
C LEU A 285 -17.21 23.42 9.25
N ILE A 286 -18.54 23.56 9.37
CA ILE A 286 -19.26 24.82 9.15
C ILE A 286 -19.93 25.23 10.46
N ALA A 287 -19.59 26.40 11.00
CA ALA A 287 -20.28 27.03 12.12
C ALA A 287 -21.13 28.25 11.72
N ASN A 288 -20.76 28.94 10.63
CA ASN A 288 -21.43 30.16 10.17
C ASN A 288 -21.52 30.26 8.63
N ARG A 289 -22.13 31.33 8.11
CA ARG A 289 -22.34 31.52 6.67
C ARG A 289 -21.04 31.74 5.88
N THR A 290 -20.10 32.52 6.41
CA THR A 290 -18.80 32.77 5.76
C THR A 290 -18.02 31.47 5.62
N GLU A 291 -17.96 30.67 6.69
CA GLU A 291 -17.30 29.37 6.67
C GLU A 291 -17.97 28.38 5.71
N LYS A 292 -19.27 28.51 5.46
CA LYS A 292 -19.97 27.71 4.45
C LYS A 292 -19.47 28.03 3.05
N GLU A 293 -19.27 29.30 2.72
CA GLU A 293 -18.75 29.74 1.42
C GLU A 293 -17.29 29.28 1.25
N GLU A 294 -16.47 29.41 2.30
CA GLU A 294 -15.09 28.90 2.33
C GLU A 294 -15.01 27.38 2.16
N SER A 295 -15.83 26.63 2.90
CA SER A 295 -15.92 25.16 2.80
C SER A 295 -16.32 24.71 1.39
N GLN A 296 -17.30 25.39 0.78
CA GLN A 296 -17.72 25.11 -0.60
C GLN A 296 -16.60 25.43 -1.61
N ALA A 297 -15.87 26.53 -1.43
CA ALA A 297 -14.75 26.90 -2.28
C ALA A 297 -13.60 25.87 -2.16
N ALA A 298 -13.22 25.50 -0.94
CA ALA A 298 -12.20 24.48 -0.68
C ALA A 298 -12.58 23.13 -1.28
N ALA A 299 -13.83 22.69 -1.08
CA ALA A 299 -14.36 21.46 -1.67
C ALA A 299 -14.26 21.46 -3.20
N THR A 300 -14.69 22.56 -3.83
CA THR A 300 -14.68 22.72 -5.28
C THR A 300 -13.26 22.67 -5.83
N ALA A 301 -12.32 23.37 -5.17
CA ALA A 301 -10.92 23.39 -5.58
C ALA A 301 -10.26 22.01 -5.42
N LEU A 302 -10.43 21.33 -4.28
CA LEU A 302 -9.89 19.98 -4.05
C LEU A 302 -10.42 18.97 -5.07
N VAL A 303 -11.73 18.96 -5.34
CA VAL A 303 -12.33 18.09 -6.36
C VAL A 303 -11.74 18.40 -7.74
N ARG A 304 -11.58 19.67 -8.09
CA ARG A 304 -11.01 20.09 -9.37
C ARG A 304 -9.55 19.66 -9.52
N LEU A 305 -8.75 19.80 -8.47
CA LEU A 305 -7.36 19.33 -8.42
C LEU A 305 -7.30 17.82 -8.56
N ALA A 306 -8.19 17.06 -7.90
CA ALA A 306 -8.24 15.61 -8.02
C ALA A 306 -8.63 15.14 -9.43
N GLN A 307 -9.49 15.89 -10.13
CA GLN A 307 -9.92 15.57 -11.49
C GLN A 307 -8.85 15.86 -12.55
N LEU A 308 -8.09 16.95 -12.39
CA LEU A 308 -7.13 17.42 -13.40
C LEU A 308 -5.67 17.08 -13.08
N GLY A 309 -5.35 16.90 -11.80
CA GLY A 309 -3.99 16.95 -11.27
C GLY A 309 -3.07 15.84 -11.78
N ALA A 310 -3.57 14.61 -11.93
CA ALA A 310 -2.76 13.46 -12.34
C ALA A 310 -1.96 13.68 -13.63
N ALA A 311 -2.59 14.24 -14.66
CA ALA A 311 -1.95 14.55 -15.94
C ALA A 311 -1.06 15.81 -15.88
N LEU A 312 -1.33 16.70 -14.93
CA LEU A 312 -0.73 18.03 -14.83
C LEU A 312 0.28 18.14 -13.67
N GLY A 313 0.58 17.01 -13.03
CA GLY A 313 1.58 16.90 -11.98
C GLY A 313 1.20 17.57 -10.68
N VAL A 314 -0.08 17.53 -10.31
CA VAL A 314 -0.56 17.93 -8.98
C VAL A 314 -1.22 16.72 -8.32
N PHE A 315 -0.73 16.36 -7.15
CA PHE A 315 -1.11 15.14 -6.42
C PHE A 315 -1.67 15.54 -5.05
N LEU A 316 -2.64 14.77 -4.56
CA LEU A 316 -3.32 15.08 -3.29
C LEU A 316 -3.10 13.94 -2.31
N VAL A 317 -2.68 14.27 -1.10
CA VAL A 317 -2.61 13.35 0.03
C VAL A 317 -3.44 13.98 1.14
N VAL A 318 -4.66 13.48 1.28
CA VAL A 318 -5.65 14.03 2.18
C VAL A 318 -5.77 13.13 3.39
N ALA A 319 -5.47 13.66 4.57
CA ALA A 319 -5.55 12.94 5.82
C ALA A 319 -6.71 13.47 6.69
N GLY A 320 -7.21 12.62 7.60
CA GLY A 320 -8.21 13.06 8.57
C GLY A 320 -8.43 12.05 9.69
N GLN A 321 -8.79 12.54 10.87
CA GLN A 321 -9.08 11.69 12.02
C GLN A 321 -10.55 11.26 12.06
N ARG A 322 -11.44 12.16 11.65
CA ARG A 322 -12.88 11.92 11.55
C ARG A 322 -13.35 12.44 10.19
N VAL A 323 -13.64 11.52 9.28
CA VAL A 323 -14.08 11.85 7.92
C VAL A 323 -15.37 11.12 7.69
N GLY A 324 -16.50 11.79 7.83
CA GLY A 324 -17.82 11.19 7.61
C GLY A 324 -18.64 11.97 6.60
N SER A 325 -19.73 11.36 6.15
CA SER A 325 -20.72 12.03 5.27
C SER A 325 -21.41 13.22 5.94
N ASP A 326 -21.30 13.34 7.27
CA ASP A 326 -21.76 14.48 8.07
C ASP A 326 -21.03 15.79 7.72
N LEU A 327 -19.83 15.72 7.14
CA LEU A 327 -19.10 16.89 6.63
C LEU A 327 -19.66 17.45 5.30
N GLY A 328 -20.69 16.80 4.73
CA GLY A 328 -21.44 17.30 3.57
C GLY A 328 -21.04 16.70 2.22
N PRO A 329 -21.75 17.09 1.14
CA PRO A 329 -21.60 16.46 -0.17
C PRO A 329 -20.23 16.70 -0.82
N GLY A 330 -19.55 17.81 -0.48
CA GLY A 330 -18.23 18.13 -1.00
C GLY A 330 -17.17 17.10 -0.60
N VAL A 331 -17.19 16.63 0.64
CA VAL A 331 -16.24 15.60 1.11
C VAL A 331 -16.48 14.26 0.41
N THR A 332 -17.74 13.90 0.15
CA THR A 332 -18.12 12.66 -0.54
C THR A 332 -17.69 12.70 -2.01
N ALA A 333 -17.89 13.85 -2.67
CA ALA A 333 -17.41 14.09 -4.02
C ALA A 333 -15.89 14.02 -4.10
N LEU A 334 -15.17 14.69 -3.18
CA LEU A 334 -13.71 14.62 -3.12
C LEU A 334 -13.23 13.19 -2.90
N ARG A 335 -13.78 12.50 -1.90
CA ARG A 335 -13.46 11.11 -1.59
C ARG A 335 -13.50 10.27 -2.86
N SER A 336 -14.56 10.30 -3.66
CA SER A 336 -14.67 9.52 -4.91
C SER A 336 -13.50 9.70 -5.90
N GLN A 337 -12.77 10.82 -5.83
CA GLN A 337 -11.61 11.10 -6.70
C GLN A 337 -10.27 10.62 -6.11
N LEU A 338 -10.22 10.28 -4.81
CA LEU A 338 -9.00 9.82 -4.16
C LEU A 338 -8.90 8.28 -4.26
N GLY A 339 -8.30 7.77 -5.33
CA GLY A 339 -8.25 6.32 -5.60
C GLY A 339 -7.49 5.49 -4.55
N GLY A 340 -6.49 6.07 -3.89
CA GLY A 340 -5.74 5.39 -2.83
C GLY A 340 -6.44 5.53 -1.47
N ARG A 341 -6.84 4.41 -0.85
CA ARG A 341 -7.43 4.43 0.50
C ARG A 341 -6.51 3.80 1.51
N VAL A 342 -6.25 4.52 2.59
CA VAL A 342 -5.56 4.01 3.78
C VAL A 342 -6.46 4.25 4.97
N CYS A 343 -6.85 3.18 5.64
CA CYS A 343 -7.61 3.24 6.88
C CYS A 343 -6.80 2.62 8.01
N HIS A 344 -6.20 3.47 8.84
CA HIS A 344 -5.68 3.04 10.13
C HIS A 344 -6.84 2.75 11.09
N ARG A 345 -6.53 2.34 12.32
CA ARG A 345 -7.55 2.22 13.37
C ARG A 345 -8.30 3.55 13.53
N VAL A 346 -9.62 3.52 13.33
CA VAL A 346 -10.53 4.65 13.53
C VAL A 346 -11.28 4.53 14.87
N ALA A 347 -11.85 5.63 15.34
CA ALA A 347 -12.65 5.65 16.56
C ALA A 347 -14.12 5.28 16.31
N ASP A 348 -14.63 5.59 15.12
CA ASP A 348 -16.02 5.39 14.73
C ASP A 348 -16.14 4.63 13.40
N SER A 349 -17.24 3.89 13.23
CA SER A 349 -17.49 3.11 12.01
C SER A 349 -17.76 3.99 10.80
N GLY A 350 -18.32 5.19 10.99
CA GLY A 350 -18.63 6.14 9.93
C GLY A 350 -17.38 6.59 9.16
N THR A 351 -16.28 6.82 9.86
CA THR A 351 -15.00 7.16 9.23
C THR A 351 -14.44 6.01 8.39
N ALA A 352 -14.55 4.76 8.87
CA ALA A 352 -14.12 3.61 8.08
C ALA A 352 -15.04 3.37 6.87
N GLU A 353 -16.35 3.55 7.03
CA GLU A 353 -17.35 3.47 5.94
C GLU A 353 -17.03 4.50 4.86
N MET A 354 -16.78 5.74 5.26
CA MET A 354 -16.40 6.82 4.36
C MET A 354 -15.05 6.57 3.67
N ALA A 355 -14.13 5.81 4.26
CA ALA A 355 -12.86 5.51 3.62
C ALA A 355 -12.92 4.28 2.70
N LEU A 356 -13.66 3.24 3.07
CA LEU A 356 -13.56 1.90 2.48
C LEU A 356 -14.89 1.30 1.98
N GLY A 357 -16.03 1.84 2.42
CA GLY A 357 -17.35 1.23 2.26
C GLY A 357 -17.79 1.02 0.81
N ASP A 358 -17.36 1.91 -0.10
CA ASP A 358 -17.67 1.79 -1.53
C ASP A 358 -16.71 0.87 -2.30
N LEU A 359 -15.62 0.41 -1.68
CA LEU A 359 -14.62 -0.45 -2.30
C LEU A 359 -14.83 -1.91 -1.92
N ASN A 360 -14.86 -2.22 -0.62
CA ASN A 360 -14.91 -3.60 -0.16
C ASN A 360 -15.43 -3.72 1.29
N PRO A 361 -16.54 -4.45 1.53
CA PRO A 361 -17.08 -4.68 2.88
C PRO A 361 -16.11 -5.42 3.83
N ASP A 362 -15.29 -6.34 3.32
CA ASP A 362 -14.32 -7.06 4.15
C ASP A 362 -13.17 -6.14 4.59
N ALA A 363 -12.77 -5.19 3.73
CA ALA A 363 -11.78 -4.17 4.08
C ALA A 363 -12.28 -3.28 5.24
N LEU A 364 -13.56 -2.90 5.20
CA LEU A 364 -14.21 -2.16 6.27
C LEU A 364 -14.16 -2.94 7.59
N HIS A 365 -14.56 -4.21 7.58
CA HIS A 365 -14.51 -5.06 8.77
C HIS A 365 -13.07 -5.23 9.29
N ALA A 366 -12.11 -5.43 8.38
CA ALA A 366 -10.70 -5.54 8.73
C ALA A 366 -10.17 -4.28 9.41
N ALA A 367 -10.56 -3.09 8.93
CA ALA A 367 -10.14 -1.82 9.53
C ALA A 367 -10.70 -1.62 10.94
N GLN A 368 -11.95 -2.01 11.16
CA GLN A 368 -12.61 -1.97 12.47
C GLN A 368 -12.00 -2.99 13.46
N SER A 369 -11.38 -4.06 12.96
CA SER A 369 -10.72 -5.09 13.77
C SER A 369 -9.26 -4.75 14.17
N ILE A 370 -8.72 -3.60 13.74
CA ILE A 370 -7.33 -3.23 14.07
C ILE A 370 -7.20 -2.98 15.58
N ALA A 371 -6.37 -3.80 16.23
CA ALA A 371 -6.13 -3.71 17.67
C ALA A 371 -5.48 -2.38 18.08
N PRO A 372 -5.85 -1.79 19.23
CA PRO A 372 -5.24 -0.55 19.74
C PRO A 372 -3.72 -0.63 19.93
N GLY A 373 -3.19 -1.79 20.29
CA GLY A 373 -1.76 -2.05 20.50
C GLY A 373 -0.93 -2.22 19.22
N ALA A 374 -1.50 -2.01 18.04
CA ALA A 374 -0.85 -2.21 16.74
C ALA A 374 -0.71 -0.90 15.92
N PRO A 375 -0.11 0.18 16.48
CA PRO A 375 0.05 1.43 15.75
C PRO A 375 0.86 1.26 14.47
N GLY A 376 0.50 2.05 13.46
CA GLY A 376 1.02 1.96 12.09
C GLY A 376 0.28 0.95 11.22
N THR A 377 -0.52 0.05 11.81
CA THR A 377 -1.32 -0.92 11.04
C THR A 377 -2.45 -0.20 10.34
N ALA A 378 -2.66 -0.53 9.07
CA ALA A 378 -3.70 0.01 8.23
C ALA A 378 -4.31 -1.07 7.34
N VAL A 379 -5.51 -0.80 6.84
CA VAL A 379 -6.09 -1.47 5.67
C VAL A 379 -5.93 -0.55 4.48
N LEU A 380 -5.35 -1.09 3.41
CA LEU A 380 -5.27 -0.45 2.11
C LEU A 380 -6.39 -1.01 1.25
N ALA A 381 -7.10 -0.15 0.54
CA ALA A 381 -8.09 -0.58 -0.44
C ALA A 381 -7.99 0.23 -1.73
N SER A 382 -8.29 -0.46 -2.82
CA SER A 382 -8.38 0.08 -4.17
C SER A 382 -9.49 -0.68 -4.92
N ALA A 383 -9.75 -0.29 -6.17
CA ALA A 383 -10.66 -1.05 -7.04
C ALA A 383 -10.19 -2.50 -7.28
N ASP A 384 -8.88 -2.77 -7.19
CA ASP A 384 -8.29 -4.09 -7.47
C ASP A 384 -8.30 -5.03 -6.25
N GLY A 385 -8.72 -4.55 -5.09
CA GLY A 385 -8.78 -5.31 -3.84
C GLY A 385 -8.25 -4.55 -2.65
N TRP A 386 -8.08 -5.27 -1.54
CA TRP A 386 -7.60 -4.72 -0.28
C TRP A 386 -6.53 -5.60 0.35
N GLU A 387 -5.67 -4.98 1.16
CA GLU A 387 -4.58 -5.65 1.85
C GLU A 387 -4.25 -4.91 3.15
N ARG A 388 -3.89 -5.64 4.21
CA ARG A 388 -3.36 -5.01 5.43
C ARG A 388 -1.92 -4.58 5.24
N ALA A 389 -1.55 -3.48 5.88
CA ALA A 389 -0.19 -2.98 5.85
C ALA A 389 0.21 -2.45 7.21
N ARG A 390 1.50 -2.21 7.40
CA ARG A 390 2.01 -1.48 8.54
C ARG A 390 3.09 -0.50 8.11
N SER A 391 2.88 0.77 8.43
CA SER A 391 3.89 1.81 8.18
C SER A 391 5.11 1.60 9.08
N HIS A 392 6.26 2.02 8.58
CA HIS A 392 7.46 2.13 9.42
C HIS A 392 7.35 3.34 10.34
N LEU A 393 7.90 3.22 11.54
CA LEU A 393 8.00 4.37 12.43
C LEU A 393 9.05 5.34 11.89
N VAL A 394 8.58 6.49 11.40
CA VAL A 394 9.36 7.70 11.17
C VAL A 394 8.87 8.72 12.18
N THR A 395 9.75 9.12 13.11
CA THR A 395 9.39 10.11 14.13
C THR A 395 9.27 11.49 13.50
N GLU A 396 8.58 12.42 14.17
CA GLU A 396 8.51 13.82 13.75
C GLU A 396 9.91 14.44 13.63
N THR A 397 10.77 14.20 14.62
CA THR A 397 12.16 14.68 14.62
C THR A 397 12.97 14.11 13.45
N ASP A 398 12.81 12.82 13.12
CA ASP A 398 13.50 12.23 11.97
C ASP A 398 13.02 12.85 10.65
N ALA A 399 11.70 13.03 10.49
CA ALA A 399 11.14 13.64 9.29
C ALA A 399 11.53 15.12 9.14
N GLU A 400 11.54 15.88 10.23
CA GLU A 400 12.02 17.26 10.29
C GLU A 400 13.51 17.36 9.93
N ALA A 401 14.35 16.47 10.48
CA ALA A 401 15.77 16.43 10.16
C ALA A 401 16.00 16.17 8.67
N VAL A 402 15.27 15.22 8.07
CA VAL A 402 15.33 14.93 6.64
C VAL A 402 14.80 16.12 5.81
N ALA A 403 13.70 16.76 6.22
CA ALA A 403 13.19 17.95 5.55
C ALA A 403 14.22 19.10 5.57
N ALA A 404 14.91 19.30 6.69
CA ALA A 404 15.97 20.30 6.82
C ALA A 404 17.21 19.96 5.97
N GLU A 405 17.63 18.69 5.92
CA GLU A 405 18.74 18.22 5.08
C GLU A 405 18.49 18.54 3.59
N PHE A 406 17.27 18.33 3.12
CA PHE A 406 16.88 18.54 1.72
C PHE A 406 16.19 19.89 1.45
N ALA A 407 16.27 20.86 2.37
CA ALA A 407 15.68 22.19 2.21
C ALA A 407 16.19 22.93 0.95
N HIS A 408 17.42 22.64 0.54
CA HIS A 408 18.03 23.19 -0.68
C HIS A 408 17.35 22.72 -1.98
N LEU A 409 16.47 21.71 -1.92
CA LEU A 409 15.68 21.22 -3.05
C LEU A 409 14.27 21.82 -3.10
N THR A 410 13.89 22.69 -2.17
CA THR A 410 12.57 23.33 -2.14
C THR A 410 12.40 24.22 -3.39
N PRO A 411 11.51 23.87 -4.31
CA PRO A 411 11.31 24.67 -5.51
C PRO A 411 10.54 25.93 -5.16
N LEU A 412 10.95 27.05 -5.75
CA LEU A 412 10.18 28.29 -5.74
C LEU A 412 9.10 28.19 -6.82
N LEU A 413 7.85 28.37 -6.42
CA LEU A 413 6.69 28.43 -7.31
C LEU A 413 6.11 29.85 -7.22
N PRO A 414 6.38 30.73 -8.21
CA PRO A 414 5.91 32.12 -8.18
C PRO A 414 4.42 32.26 -7.95
N GLU A 415 3.63 31.31 -8.47
CA GLU A 415 2.17 31.26 -8.33
C GLU A 415 1.72 31.04 -6.88
N LEU A 416 2.61 30.56 -6.01
CA LEU A 416 2.34 30.27 -4.60
C LEU A 416 3.12 31.20 -3.65
N ALA A 417 3.76 32.26 -4.15
CA ALA A 417 4.67 33.10 -3.38
C ALA A 417 3.99 33.76 -2.16
N ASP A 418 2.71 34.12 -2.26
CA ASP A 418 1.93 34.71 -1.16
C ASP A 418 1.66 33.73 0.00
N HIS A 419 1.98 32.45 -0.20
CA HIS A 419 1.81 31.37 0.77
C HIS A 419 3.14 30.70 1.15
N ALA A 420 4.27 31.36 0.88
CA ALA A 420 5.57 30.87 1.33
C ALA A 420 5.57 30.68 2.86
N PRO A 421 6.10 29.56 3.39
CA PRO A 421 6.00 29.22 4.82
C PRO A 421 6.74 30.13 5.78
#